data_AF-A0A958N9I0-F1
#
_entry.id   AF-A0A958N9I0-F1
#
_cell.length_a   1.000
_cell.length_b   1.000
_cell.length_c   1.000
_cell.angle_alpha   90.00
_cell.angle_beta   90.00
_cell.angle_gamma   90.00
#
_symmetry.space_group_name_H-M   'P 1'
#
loop_
_entity.id
_entity.type
_entity.pdbx_description
1 polymer ?
#
loop_
_entity_poly.entity_id
_entity_poly.type
_entity_poly.pdbx_seq_one_letter_code
_entity_poly.pdbx_strand_id
1 'polypeptide(L)' 'CGDFNDWTNNVSERIVKRLSVQSAFQDQSPKTFPAFGPLLRLDRIFHKNLETISASALNHPEWTAISDHLPLFATIKK' A
#
# COMPACT_ATOMS: atom_id res chain seq x y z
N CYS A 1 3.38 -6.23 4.84
CA CYS A 1 2.46 -5.10 4.56
C CYS A 1 2.23 -4.34 5.85
N GLY A 2 1.76 -3.10 5.77
CA GLY A 2 1.36 -2.32 6.96
C GLY A 2 1.38 -0.82 6.71
N ASP A 3 1.04 -0.07 7.76
CA ASP A 3 1.21 1.37 7.86
C ASP A 3 2.67 1.71 8.19
N PHE A 4 3.31 2.51 7.34
CA PHE A 4 4.70 2.95 7.48
C PHE A 4 4.82 4.37 8.06
N ASN A 5 3.71 5.09 8.22
CA ASN A 5 3.68 6.51 8.59
C ASN A 5 4.63 7.39 7.76
N ASP A 6 4.90 6.98 6.52
CA ASP A 6 5.75 7.69 5.57
C ASP A 6 4.90 8.25 4.41
N TRP A 7 4.26 9.39 4.67
CA TRP A 7 3.51 10.10 3.64
C TRP A 7 4.39 10.67 2.53
N THR A 8 5.70 10.81 2.77
CA THR A 8 6.67 11.36 1.81
C THR A 8 7.19 10.34 0.81
N ASN A 9 6.95 9.04 1.07
CA ASN A 9 7.44 7.90 0.28
C ASN A 9 8.99 7.73 0.28
N ASN A 10 9.70 8.39 1.17
CA ASN A 10 11.17 8.35 1.26
C ASN A 10 11.72 7.02 1.80
N VAL A 11 10.93 6.28 2.57
CA VAL A 11 11.34 5.01 3.20
C VAL A 11 11.17 3.84 2.23
N SER A 12 10.21 3.91 1.31
CA SER A 12 9.89 2.84 0.36
C SER A 12 11.10 2.40 -0.46
N GLU A 13 11.85 3.34 -1.04
CA GLU A 13 13.02 3.01 -1.87
C GLU A 13 14.12 2.32 -1.03
N ARG A 14 14.30 2.76 0.22
CA ARG A 14 15.28 2.15 1.14
C ARG A 14 14.90 0.72 1.49
N ILE A 15 13.61 0.45 1.72
CA ILE A 15 13.09 -0.90 2.00
C ILE A 15 13.32 -1.81 0.80
N VAL A 16 12.91 -1.37 -0.39
CA VAL A 16 13.07 -2.11 -1.66
C VAL A 16 14.53 -2.52 -1.86
N LYS A 17 15.46 -1.56 -1.75
CA LYS A 17 16.89 -1.81 -1.94
C LYS A 17 17.49 -2.71 -0.86
N ARG A 18 17.24 -2.42 0.42
CA ARG A 18 17.90 -3.12 1.54
C ARG A 18 17.41 -4.53 1.76
N LEU A 19 16.12 -4.79 1.51
CA LEU A 19 15.52 -6.11 1.74
C LEU A 19 15.41 -6.95 0.45
N SER A 20 15.76 -6.35 -0.69
CA SER A 20 15.56 -6.92 -2.03
C SER A 20 14.12 -7.39 -2.21
N VAL A 21 13.18 -6.49 -1.94
CA VAL A 21 11.73 -6.68 -2.07
C VAL A 21 11.17 -5.76 -3.14
N GLN A 22 10.00 -6.09 -3.67
CA GLN A 22 9.27 -5.29 -4.64
C GLN A 22 8.00 -4.75 -4.00
N SER A 23 7.57 -3.56 -4.41
CA SER A 23 6.24 -3.03 -4.06
C SER A 23 5.18 -3.76 -4.86
N ALA A 24 4.05 -4.10 -4.23
CA ALA A 24 2.89 -4.62 -4.93
C ALA A 24 2.24 -3.56 -5.86
N PHE A 25 2.51 -2.28 -5.60
CA PHE A 25 2.09 -1.19 -6.47
C PHE A 25 3.27 -0.77 -7.35
N GLN A 26 3.14 -0.89 -8.67
CA GLN A 26 4.24 -0.68 -9.63
C GLN A 26 4.85 0.71 -9.53
N ASP A 27 4.02 1.76 -9.55
CA ASP A 27 4.51 3.15 -9.51
C ASP A 27 4.49 3.73 -8.10
N GLN A 28 3.29 3.86 -7.52
CA GLN A 28 3.09 4.55 -6.26
C GLN A 28 1.95 3.91 -5.47
N SER A 29 2.21 3.63 -4.20
CA SER A 29 1.16 3.12 -3.30
C SER A 29 0.05 4.15 -3.12
N PRO A 30 -1.23 3.73 -3.08
CA PRO A 30 -2.37 4.63 -3.09
C PRO A 30 -2.45 5.46 -1.81
N LYS A 31 -3.22 6.55 -1.87
CA LYS A 31 -3.57 7.31 -0.67
C LYS A 31 -4.61 6.51 0.09
N THR A 32 -4.37 6.27 1.37
CA THR A 32 -5.22 5.43 2.21
C THR A 32 -5.80 6.20 3.40
N PHE A 33 -5.18 7.32 3.78
CA PHE A 33 -5.58 8.10 4.94
C PHE A 33 -5.83 9.58 4.60
N PRO A 34 -6.84 10.23 5.20
CA PRO A 34 -7.95 9.62 5.92
C PRO A 34 -8.91 8.92 4.95
N ALA A 35 -9.55 7.82 5.35
CA ALA A 35 -10.36 6.97 4.49
C ALA A 35 -11.51 7.70 3.77
N PHE A 36 -12.15 8.66 4.44
CA PHE A 36 -13.25 9.46 3.89
C PHE A 36 -12.80 10.52 2.86
N GLY A 37 -11.50 10.81 2.79
CA GLY A 37 -10.92 11.78 1.86
C GLY A 37 -9.43 11.52 1.67
N PRO A 38 -9.04 10.44 0.97
CA PRO A 38 -7.67 9.95 0.99
C PRO A 38 -6.67 10.97 0.46
N LEU A 39 -5.74 11.39 1.31
CA LEU A 39 -4.75 12.43 1.01
C LEU A 39 -3.30 11.92 1.16
N LEU A 40 -3.05 11.12 2.19
CA LEU A 40 -1.76 10.61 2.60
C LEU A 40 -1.57 9.15 2.21
N ARG A 41 -0.33 8.79 1.86
CA ARG A 41 0.08 7.44 1.46
C ARG A 41 0.81 6.81 2.62
N LEU A 42 0.11 6.17 3.54
CA LEU A 42 0.74 5.64 4.76
C LEU A 42 0.98 4.13 4.64
N ASP A 43 0.05 3.41 4.01
CA ASP A 43 0.11 1.95 3.88
C ASP A 43 0.94 1.48 2.68
N ARG A 44 1.64 0.36 2.84
CA ARG A 44 2.44 -0.30 1.77
C ARG A 44 2.31 -1.82 1.82
N ILE A 45 2.37 -2.45 0.65
CA ILE A 45 2.52 -3.90 0.49
C ILE A 45 3.83 -4.14 -0.28
N PHE A 46 4.71 -4.96 0.29
CA PHE A 46 5.93 -5.44 -0.35
C PHE A 46 5.94 -6.96 -0.42
N HIS A 47 6.55 -7.53 -1.45
CA HIS A 47 6.73 -8.97 -1.64
C HIS A 47 8.14 -9.29 -2.15
N LYS A 48 8.56 -10.57 -2.08
CA LYS A 48 9.85 -11.04 -2.58
C LYS A 48 9.66 -12.33 -3.38
N ASN A 49 10.30 -12.43 -4.53
CA ASN A 49 10.24 -13.62 -5.41
C ASN A 49 8.80 -14.02 -5.77
N LEU A 50 7.95 -13.03 -6.03
CA LEU A 50 6.54 -13.19 -6.39
C LEU A 50 6.21 -12.13 -7.45
N GLU A 51 5.15 -12.37 -8.21
CA GLU A 51 4.58 -11.45 -9.19
C GLU A 51 3.28 -10.85 -8.65
N THR A 52 3.08 -9.54 -8.83
CA THR A 52 1.78 -8.92 -8.54
C THR A 52 0.86 -9.06 -9.74
N ILE A 53 -0.28 -9.72 -9.56
CA ILE A 53 -1.35 -9.86 -10.55
C ILE A 53 -2.26 -8.62 -10.53
N SER A 54 -2.60 -8.16 -9.33
CA SER A 54 -3.40 -6.95 -9.13
C SER A 54 -3.12 -6.34 -7.77
N ALA A 55 -3.26 -5.02 -7.65
CA ALA A 55 -3.20 -4.31 -6.39
C ALA A 55 -4.12 -3.07 -6.43
N SER A 56 -4.88 -2.83 -5.36
CA SER A 56 -5.79 -1.69 -5.26
C SER A 56 -6.01 -1.27 -3.81
N ALA A 57 -6.45 -0.03 -3.60
CA ALA A 57 -7.07 0.39 -2.33
C ALA A 57 -8.59 0.20 -2.44
N LEU A 58 -9.21 -0.33 -1.39
CA LEU A 58 -10.65 -0.58 -1.35
C LEU A 58 -11.39 0.66 -0.85
N ASN A 59 -11.73 1.56 -1.78
CA ASN A 59 -12.46 2.80 -1.49
C ASN A 59 -13.98 2.60 -1.62
N HIS A 60 -14.60 1.99 -0.62
CA HIS A 60 -16.05 1.79 -0.56
C HIS A 60 -16.58 2.19 0.83
N PRO A 61 -17.83 2.71 0.96
CA PRO A 61 -18.36 3.22 2.22
C PRO A 61 -18.24 2.27 3.41
N GLU A 62 -18.41 0.96 3.19
CA GLU A 62 -18.26 -0.07 4.23
C GLU A 62 -16.86 -0.08 4.86
N TRP A 63 -15.80 0.19 4.09
CA TRP A 63 -14.44 0.30 4.61
C TRP A 63 -14.21 1.61 5.34
N THR A 64 -14.73 2.72 4.81
CA THR A 64 -14.64 4.04 5.45
C THR A 64 -15.42 4.13 6.76
N ALA A 65 -16.42 3.27 6.95
CA ALA A 65 -17.24 3.21 8.15
C ALA A 65 -16.56 2.46 9.32
N ILE A 66 -15.55 1.63 9.05
CA ILE A 66 -14.92 0.76 10.05
C ILE A 66 -13.44 1.05 10.28
N SER A 67 -12.84 1.98 9.52
CA SER A 67 -11.43 2.34 9.58
C SER A 67 -11.21 3.75 9.07
N ASP A 68 -10.25 4.46 9.66
CA ASP A 68 -9.72 5.73 9.15
C ASP A 68 -8.67 5.55 8.05
N HIS A 69 -8.27 4.30 7.77
CA HIS A 69 -7.44 3.89 6.62
C HIS A 69 -8.24 3.03 5.61
N LEU A 70 -8.08 3.30 4.32
CA LEU A 70 -8.54 2.41 3.26
C LEU A 70 -7.68 1.13 3.22
N PRO A 71 -8.29 -0.07 3.16
CA PRO A 71 -7.55 -1.32 3.01
C PRO A 71 -6.77 -1.38 1.70
N LEU A 72 -5.56 -1.90 1.74
CA LEU A 72 -4.82 -2.31 0.56
C LEU A 72 -5.07 -3.80 0.28
N PHE A 73 -5.44 -4.11 -0.95
CA PHE A 73 -5.64 -5.46 -1.43
C PHE A 73 -4.66 -5.76 -2.56
N ALA A 74 -4.04 -6.94 -2.56
CA ALA A 74 -3.17 -7.38 -3.64
C ALA A 74 -3.28 -8.89 -3.86
N THR A 75 -3.36 -9.28 -5.13
CA THR A 75 -3.26 -10.67 -5.57
C THR A 75 -1.85 -10.92 -6.09
N ILE A 76 -1.18 -11.91 -5.51
CA ILE A 76 0.20 -12.28 -5.83
C ILE A 76 0.28 -13.73 -6.35
N LYS A 77 1.25 -13.99 -7.21
CA LYS A 77 1.54 -15.32 -7.77
C LYS A 77 3.03 -15.63 -7.62
N LYS A 78 3.38 -16.90 -7.57
CA LYS A 78 4.77 -17.38 -7.61
C LYS A 78 5.23 -17.64 -9.04
#